data_AF-A0ABD5LHN8-F1
#
_entry.id   AF-A0ABD5LHN8-F1
#
_cell.length_a   1.000
_cell.length_b   1.000
_cell.length_c   1.000
_cell.angle_alpha   90.00
_cell.angle_beta   90.00
_cell.angle_gamma   90.00
#
_symmetry.space_group_name_H-M   'P 1'
#
loop_
_entity.id
_entity.type
_entity.pdbx_description
1 polymer ?
#
loop_
_entity_poly.entity_id
_entity_poly.type
_entity_poly.pdbx_seq_one_letter_code
_entity_poly.pdbx_strand_id
1 'polypeptide(L)'
;MSDTAAPALKEIFNREKLRHIADQTRAVHPQFDISAFMALATENLEALGIMQRMRQVATSLHATLPGDYARNIEILTAAAPGIGNGFASISLPEYVALYGLDDFDLSMEALHYFTRFGSSEFAIRHFLQRDMARTLAVMETWSRHENEHVRRLASEGCRPRLPWSFQLKPLIDDPSPVTGILEAMKADEALYVRKSVANHLNDITKDNPAFVLALIDAWPKENPHTRWITRQALRTLIKKGDAAALAHLGAHEEAEIALAAFQVTPDKVALGNPVRISASFTSTAKRSQKLVIDYAVHYVKKSGDASAKVFKWKEIELQPGETCALSISRAIRDFTTRKHYPGLHRVDLMINGKLVAESAFELLG
;
A
#
# COMPACT_ATOMS: atom_id res chain seq x y z
N MET A 1 4.60 32.98 8.84
CA MET A 1 3.39 32.18 9.10
C MET A 1 3.87 30.84 9.61
N SER A 2 3.41 30.43 10.79
CA SER A 2 3.99 29.33 11.57
C SER A 2 3.96 28.01 10.78
N ASP A 3 5.15 27.51 10.47
CA ASP A 3 5.37 26.19 9.88
C ASP A 3 5.25 25.14 11.00
N THR A 4 4.04 24.98 11.56
CA THR A 4 3.79 23.87 12.49
C THR A 4 3.67 22.60 11.68
N ALA A 5 4.82 21.92 11.52
CA ALA A 5 4.90 20.60 10.93
C ALA A 5 3.82 19.69 11.54
N ALA A 6 3.11 18.94 10.69
CA ALA A 6 2.11 17.99 11.15
C ALA A 6 2.72 17.02 12.20
N PRO A 7 2.00 16.67 13.27
CA PRO A 7 2.49 15.75 14.29
C PRO A 7 2.98 14.43 13.68
N ALA A 8 4.04 13.86 14.26
CA ALA A 8 4.55 12.56 13.84
C ALA A 8 3.48 11.49 14.00
N LEU A 9 3.45 10.50 13.09
CA LEU A 9 2.40 9.46 13.08
C LEU A 9 2.26 8.71 14.41
N LYS A 10 3.37 8.54 15.16
CA LYS A 10 3.38 7.89 16.49
C LYS A 10 2.48 8.60 17.52
N GLU A 11 2.17 9.88 17.32
CA GLU A 11 1.29 10.67 18.20
C GLU A 11 -0.19 10.27 18.11
N ILE A 12 -0.55 9.34 17.23
CA ILE A 12 -1.85 8.65 17.30
C ILE A 12 -2.03 7.95 18.65
N PHE A 13 -0.95 7.40 19.22
CA PHE A 13 -0.94 6.80 20.56
C PHE A 13 -0.26 7.75 21.57
N ASN A 14 -0.75 9.00 21.65
CA ASN A 14 -0.34 9.95 22.67
C ASN A 14 -1.05 9.65 24.02
N ARG A 15 -0.63 10.33 25.09
CA ARG A 15 -1.20 10.15 26.44
C ARG A 15 -2.72 10.35 26.50
N GLU A 16 -3.27 11.27 25.72
CA GLU A 16 -4.71 11.52 25.63
C GLU A 16 -5.45 10.32 25.04
N LYS A 17 -4.95 9.75 23.94
CA LYS A 17 -5.55 8.55 23.33
C LYS A 17 -5.46 7.35 24.27
N LEU A 18 -4.33 7.17 24.94
CA LEU A 18 -4.18 6.12 25.95
C LEU A 18 -5.19 6.28 27.08
N ARG A 19 -5.37 7.51 27.57
CA ARG A 19 -6.37 7.81 28.59
C ARG A 19 -7.79 7.52 28.10
N HIS A 20 -8.11 7.90 26.87
CA HIS A 20 -9.39 7.57 26.24
C HIS A 20 -9.64 6.06 26.22
N ILE A 21 -8.68 5.25 25.77
CA ILE A 21 -8.80 3.77 25.79
C ILE A 21 -9.08 3.26 27.20
N ALA A 22 -8.38 3.79 28.21
CA ALA A 22 -8.57 3.42 29.61
C ALA A 22 -9.98 3.77 30.12
N ASP A 23 -10.47 4.96 29.82
CA ASP A 23 -11.80 5.42 30.24
C ASP A 23 -12.92 4.60 29.56
N GLN A 24 -12.78 4.26 28.27
CA GLN A 24 -13.74 3.40 27.57
C GLN A 24 -13.73 1.96 28.08
N THR A 25 -12.57 1.45 28.45
CA THR A 25 -12.45 0.12 29.09
C THR A 25 -13.12 0.14 30.47
N ARG A 26 -12.90 1.18 31.28
CA ARG A 26 -13.55 1.33 32.59
C ARG A 26 -15.07 1.51 32.49
N ALA A 27 -15.56 2.15 31.43
CA ALA A 27 -16.99 2.33 31.23
C ALA A 27 -17.75 0.99 31.11
N VAL A 28 -17.12 -0.04 30.54
CA VAL A 28 -17.71 -1.39 30.41
C VAL A 28 -17.23 -2.35 31.49
N HIS A 29 -16.11 -2.07 32.14
CA HIS A 29 -15.57 -2.82 33.26
C HIS A 29 -15.19 -1.88 34.42
N PRO A 30 -16.12 -1.57 35.35
CA PRO A 30 -15.91 -0.55 36.39
C PRO A 30 -14.71 -0.78 37.32
N GLN A 31 -14.26 -2.03 37.46
CA GLN A 31 -13.10 -2.41 38.26
C GLN A 31 -11.75 -2.18 37.55
N PHE A 32 -11.76 -1.72 36.30
CA PHE A 32 -10.53 -1.48 35.53
C PHE A 32 -9.66 -0.39 36.18
N ASP A 33 -8.43 -0.77 36.54
CA ASP A 33 -7.46 0.14 37.14
C ASP A 33 -6.78 1.02 36.07
N ILE A 34 -7.36 2.20 35.84
CA ILE A 34 -6.81 3.19 34.93
C ILE A 34 -5.41 3.63 35.33
N SER A 35 -5.12 3.74 36.63
CA SER A 35 -3.83 4.24 37.10
C SER A 35 -2.72 3.25 36.75
N ALA A 36 -2.96 1.95 37.02
CA ALA A 36 -2.04 0.89 36.62
C ALA A 36 -1.88 0.81 35.10
N PHE A 37 -2.98 0.86 34.35
CA PHE A 37 -2.92 0.84 32.89
C PHE A 37 -2.11 2.01 32.34
N MET A 38 -2.36 3.24 32.81
CA MET A 38 -1.66 4.43 32.34
C MET A 38 -0.17 4.41 32.70
N ALA A 39 0.20 3.86 33.86
CA ALA A 39 1.60 3.70 34.24
C ALA A 39 2.35 2.80 33.23
N LEU A 40 1.77 1.65 32.87
CA LEU A 40 2.35 0.70 31.91
C LEU A 40 2.32 1.25 30.48
N ALA A 41 1.18 1.82 30.06
CA ALA A 41 0.97 2.27 28.69
C ALA A 41 1.77 3.54 28.34
N THR A 42 2.25 4.28 29.34
CA THR A 42 3.07 5.49 29.14
C THR A 42 4.54 5.30 29.47
N GLU A 43 4.95 4.10 29.86
CA GLU A 43 6.34 3.79 30.17
C GLU A 43 7.24 4.02 28.94
N ASN A 44 8.21 4.93 29.07
CA ASN A 44 9.15 5.31 28.01
C ASN A 44 8.49 5.66 26.65
N LEU A 45 7.26 6.19 26.68
CA LEU A 45 6.43 6.39 25.47
C LEU A 45 7.12 7.20 24.37
N GLU A 46 7.93 8.20 24.74
CA GLU A 46 8.61 9.09 23.80
C GLU A 46 9.62 8.38 22.90
N ALA A 47 10.28 7.35 23.42
CA ALA A 47 11.26 6.55 22.70
C ALA A 47 10.64 5.55 21.71
N LEU A 48 9.34 5.26 21.84
CA LEU A 48 8.67 4.22 21.07
C LEU A 48 8.17 4.71 19.70
N GLY A 49 8.39 3.89 18.68
CA GLY A 49 7.74 4.00 17.38
C GLY A 49 6.28 3.56 17.44
N ILE A 50 5.50 3.87 16.40
CA ILE A 50 4.05 3.66 16.41
C ILE A 50 3.62 2.21 16.67
N MET A 51 4.27 1.22 16.04
CA MET A 51 3.94 -0.19 16.24
C MET A 51 4.32 -0.68 17.65
N GLN A 52 5.37 -0.11 18.24
CA GLN A 52 5.74 -0.41 19.63
C GLN A 52 4.71 0.17 20.60
N ARG A 53 4.22 1.40 20.36
CA ARG A 53 3.14 2.01 21.16
C ARG A 53 1.85 1.18 21.07
N MET A 54 1.46 0.74 19.87
CA MET A 54 0.32 -0.18 19.67
C MET A 54 0.46 -1.45 20.53
N ARG A 55 1.62 -2.12 20.46
CA ARG A 55 1.87 -3.34 21.24
C ARG A 55 1.87 -3.08 22.74
N GLN A 56 2.44 -1.96 23.17
CA GLN A 56 2.43 -1.54 24.56
C GLN A 56 1.00 -1.36 25.11
N VAL A 57 0.07 -0.83 24.31
CA VAL A 57 -1.36 -0.77 24.69
C VAL A 57 -1.91 -2.17 24.94
N ALA A 58 -1.71 -3.10 24.00
CA ALA A 58 -2.22 -4.46 24.11
C ALA A 58 -1.65 -5.19 25.35
N THR A 59 -0.34 -5.06 25.60
CA THR A 59 0.29 -5.68 26.79
C THR A 59 -0.15 -5.03 28.09
N SER A 60 -0.38 -3.70 28.09
CA SER A 60 -0.87 -2.99 29.27
C SER A 60 -2.31 -3.38 29.59
N LEU A 61 -3.18 -3.52 28.56
CA LEU A 61 -4.54 -4.06 28.73
C LEU A 61 -4.51 -5.45 29.35
N HIS A 62 -3.63 -6.34 28.87
CA HIS A 62 -3.50 -7.69 29.41
C HIS A 62 -3.08 -7.71 30.87
N ALA A 63 -2.13 -6.86 31.26
CA ALA A 63 -1.64 -6.80 32.64
C ALA A 63 -2.67 -6.24 33.63
N THR A 64 -3.70 -5.53 33.16
CA THR A 64 -4.68 -4.84 34.02
C THR A 64 -6.11 -5.33 33.85
N LEU A 65 -6.35 -6.33 32.99
CA LEU A 65 -7.64 -7.00 32.87
C LEU A 65 -7.67 -8.26 33.76
N PRO A 66 -8.82 -8.58 34.37
CA PRO A 66 -8.90 -9.50 35.51
C PRO A 66 -8.98 -10.99 35.12
N GLY A 67 -9.13 -11.31 33.83
CA GLY A 67 -9.61 -12.61 33.40
C GLY A 67 -8.68 -13.38 32.46
N ASP A 68 -9.15 -14.57 32.11
CA ASP A 68 -8.61 -15.36 31.01
C ASP A 68 -8.86 -14.67 29.66
N TYR A 69 -8.36 -15.28 28.59
CA TYR A 69 -8.46 -14.73 27.25
C TYR A 69 -9.92 -14.43 26.86
N ALA A 70 -10.83 -15.38 27.09
CA ALA A 70 -12.24 -15.23 26.71
C ALA A 70 -12.89 -14.06 27.43
N ARG A 71 -12.71 -13.95 28.75
CA ARG A 71 -13.26 -12.83 29.52
C ARG A 71 -12.70 -11.49 29.06
N ASN A 72 -11.42 -11.43 28.73
CA ASN A 72 -10.80 -10.19 28.27
C ASN A 72 -11.30 -9.81 26.87
N ILE A 73 -11.56 -10.77 25.97
CA ILE A 73 -12.19 -10.50 24.68
C ILE A 73 -13.61 -9.95 24.84
N GLU A 74 -14.42 -10.44 25.78
CA GLU A 74 -15.74 -9.88 26.06
C GLU A 74 -15.66 -8.39 26.44
N ILE A 75 -14.74 -8.05 27.37
CA ILE A 75 -14.53 -6.66 27.83
C ILE A 75 -14.06 -5.78 26.68
N LEU A 76 -13.08 -6.23 25.90
CA LEU A 76 -12.52 -5.47 24.78
C LEU A 76 -13.54 -5.29 23.65
N THR A 77 -14.38 -6.31 23.39
CA THR A 77 -15.51 -6.25 22.46
C THR A 77 -16.51 -5.18 22.88
N ALA A 78 -16.88 -5.14 24.16
CA ALA A 78 -17.77 -4.12 24.69
C ALA A 78 -17.16 -2.70 24.64
N ALA A 79 -15.84 -2.57 24.85
CA ALA A 79 -15.15 -1.28 24.84
C ALA A 79 -14.92 -0.71 23.42
N ALA A 80 -14.82 -1.56 22.39
CA ALA A 80 -14.42 -1.17 21.04
C ALA A 80 -15.25 -0.02 20.43
N PRO A 81 -16.60 0.01 20.53
CA PRO A 81 -17.40 1.12 20.02
C PRO A 81 -17.07 2.47 20.68
N GLY A 82 -16.77 2.46 21.97
CA GLY A 82 -16.40 3.66 22.73
C GLY A 82 -14.99 4.16 22.39
N ILE A 83 -14.05 3.24 22.14
CA ILE A 83 -12.70 3.57 21.65
C ILE A 83 -12.81 4.28 20.28
N GLY A 84 -13.76 3.83 19.45
CA GLY A 84 -14.14 4.45 18.19
C GLY A 84 -13.34 3.96 17.00
N ASN A 85 -13.55 4.58 15.86
CA ASN A 85 -12.88 4.21 14.62
C ASN A 85 -11.54 4.94 14.48
N GLY A 86 -10.51 4.23 14.02
CA GLY A 86 -9.21 4.81 13.69
C GLY A 86 -8.04 3.87 13.90
N PHE A 87 -6.85 4.35 13.58
CA PHE A 87 -5.62 3.56 13.67
C PHE A 87 -5.33 3.13 15.11
N ALA A 88 -5.75 3.87 16.14
CA ALA A 88 -5.53 3.46 17.53
C ALA A 88 -6.23 2.13 17.87
N SER A 89 -7.36 1.83 17.23
CA SER A 89 -8.18 0.64 17.50
C SER A 89 -7.53 -0.66 17.02
N ILE A 90 -6.40 -0.61 16.31
CA ILE A 90 -5.61 -1.80 15.97
C ILE A 90 -4.93 -2.43 17.20
N SER A 91 -4.91 -1.75 18.36
CA SER A 91 -4.44 -2.37 19.61
C SER A 91 -5.34 -3.53 20.08
N LEU A 92 -6.63 -3.51 19.71
CA LEU A 92 -7.58 -4.59 20.02
C LEU A 92 -7.25 -5.90 19.27
N PRO A 93 -7.07 -5.91 17.93
CA PRO A 93 -6.60 -7.10 17.25
C PRO A 93 -5.15 -7.46 17.60
N GLU A 94 -4.28 -6.50 17.96
CA GLU A 94 -2.95 -6.85 18.50
C GLU A 94 -3.07 -7.69 19.78
N TYR A 95 -3.99 -7.37 20.70
CA TYR A 95 -4.26 -8.19 21.88
C TYR A 95 -4.61 -9.64 21.49
N VAL A 96 -5.49 -9.82 20.49
CA VAL A 96 -5.86 -11.14 19.95
C VAL A 96 -4.63 -11.89 19.39
N ALA A 97 -3.75 -11.20 18.67
CA ALA A 97 -2.53 -11.81 18.13
C ALA A 97 -1.54 -12.27 19.22
N LEU A 98 -1.47 -11.54 20.34
CA LEU A 98 -0.57 -11.85 21.45
C LEU A 98 -1.06 -13.01 22.31
N TYR A 99 -2.38 -13.08 22.55
CA TYR A 99 -2.94 -13.91 23.61
C TYR A 99 -3.97 -14.93 23.12
N GLY A 100 -4.38 -14.89 21.85
CA GLY A 100 -5.46 -15.71 21.30
C GLY A 100 -5.04 -16.89 20.43
N LEU A 101 -3.74 -17.12 20.22
CA LEU A 101 -3.29 -18.15 19.26
C LEU A 101 -3.71 -19.59 19.62
N ASP A 102 -4.03 -19.85 20.89
CA ASP A 102 -4.50 -21.17 21.36
C ASP A 102 -6.04 -21.30 21.38
N ASP A 103 -6.77 -20.21 21.14
CA ASP A 103 -8.23 -20.21 21.01
C ASP A 103 -8.62 -19.60 19.65
N PHE A 104 -8.51 -20.44 18.62
CA PHE A 104 -8.62 -20.01 17.22
C PHE A 104 -10.00 -19.44 16.90
N ASP A 105 -11.08 -20.14 17.27
CA ASP A 105 -12.42 -19.79 16.81
C ASP A 105 -12.88 -18.47 17.43
N LEU A 106 -12.69 -18.30 18.74
CA LEU A 106 -12.96 -17.03 19.42
C LEU A 106 -12.08 -15.89 18.86
N SER A 107 -10.83 -16.19 18.53
CA SER A 107 -9.93 -15.20 17.93
C SER A 107 -10.37 -14.77 16.53
N MET A 108 -10.86 -15.69 15.70
CA MET A 108 -11.38 -15.32 14.38
C MET A 108 -12.63 -14.43 14.50
N GLU A 109 -13.54 -14.74 15.43
CA GLU A 109 -14.70 -13.90 15.73
C GLU A 109 -14.27 -12.50 16.21
N ALA A 110 -13.32 -12.44 17.14
CA ALA A 110 -12.79 -11.18 17.66
C ALA A 110 -12.12 -10.34 16.55
N LEU A 111 -11.28 -10.94 15.70
CA LEU A 111 -10.63 -10.24 14.59
C LEU A 111 -11.63 -9.75 13.54
N HIS A 112 -12.66 -10.55 13.24
CA HIS A 112 -13.77 -10.16 12.36
C HIS A 112 -14.52 -8.94 12.91
N TYR A 113 -14.78 -8.92 14.21
CA TYR A 113 -15.45 -7.79 14.87
C TYR A 113 -14.56 -6.55 14.90
N PHE A 114 -13.33 -6.66 15.41
CA PHE A 114 -12.43 -5.53 15.62
C PHE A 114 -11.96 -4.86 14.32
N THR A 115 -11.91 -5.57 13.20
CA THR A 115 -11.47 -4.98 11.93
C THR A 115 -12.39 -3.86 11.43
N ARG A 116 -13.60 -3.74 11.97
CA ARG A 116 -14.56 -2.69 11.65
C ARG A 116 -14.22 -1.34 12.29
N PHE A 117 -13.43 -1.35 13.36
CA PHE A 117 -13.03 -0.14 14.09
C PHE A 117 -11.64 0.37 13.67
N GLY A 118 -10.78 -0.53 13.20
CA GLY A 118 -9.45 -0.18 12.68
C GLY A 118 -9.09 -1.11 11.54
N SER A 119 -8.21 -2.06 11.82
CA SER A 119 -7.93 -3.18 10.95
C SER A 119 -7.27 -4.32 11.71
N SER A 120 -7.67 -5.56 11.40
CA SER A 120 -7.05 -6.77 11.91
C SER A 120 -5.91 -7.28 11.01
N GLU A 121 -5.44 -6.48 10.04
CA GLU A 121 -4.49 -6.88 8.99
C GLU A 121 -3.13 -7.36 9.52
N PHE A 122 -2.68 -6.84 10.65
CA PHE A 122 -1.43 -7.27 11.29
C PHE A 122 -1.65 -8.53 12.11
N ALA A 123 -2.73 -8.57 12.89
CA ALA A 123 -3.02 -9.65 13.82
C ALA A 123 -3.30 -10.98 13.13
N ILE A 124 -4.13 -10.98 12.07
CA ILE A 124 -4.49 -12.20 11.32
C ILE A 124 -3.27 -12.94 10.75
N ARG A 125 -2.15 -12.22 10.55
CA ARG A 125 -0.92 -12.78 9.99
C ARG A 125 -0.22 -13.73 10.94
N HIS A 126 -0.37 -13.54 12.25
CA HIS A 126 0.15 -14.48 13.24
C HIS A 126 -0.60 -15.82 13.18
N PHE A 127 -1.89 -15.79 12.89
CA PHE A 127 -2.69 -16.99 12.65
C PHE A 127 -2.31 -17.64 11.31
N LEU A 128 -2.15 -16.86 10.23
CA LEU A 128 -1.64 -17.37 8.94
C LEU A 128 -0.24 -18.00 9.07
N GLN A 129 0.61 -17.49 9.95
CA GLN A 129 1.94 -18.06 10.21
C GLN A 129 1.87 -19.39 10.96
N ARG A 130 0.88 -19.57 11.84
CA ARG A 130 0.70 -20.78 12.65
C ARG A 130 -0.08 -21.87 11.91
N ASP A 131 -1.15 -21.50 11.22
CA ASP A 131 -2.04 -22.41 10.50
C ASP A 131 -2.65 -21.73 9.27
N MET A 132 -1.87 -21.67 8.19
CA MET A 132 -2.23 -20.96 6.96
C MET A 132 -3.52 -21.50 6.34
N ALA A 133 -3.68 -22.83 6.27
CA ALA A 133 -4.82 -23.46 5.61
C ALA A 133 -6.12 -23.14 6.35
N ARG A 134 -6.15 -23.32 7.68
CA ARG A 134 -7.34 -23.03 8.49
C ARG A 134 -7.69 -21.54 8.46
N THR A 135 -6.71 -20.65 8.56
CA THR A 135 -6.96 -19.21 8.53
C THR A 135 -7.43 -18.73 7.15
N LEU A 136 -6.84 -19.23 6.05
CA LEU A 136 -7.28 -18.86 4.70
C LEU A 136 -8.72 -19.31 4.42
N ALA A 137 -9.15 -20.48 4.92
CA ALA A 137 -10.54 -20.93 4.78
C ALA A 137 -11.55 -19.95 5.42
N VAL A 138 -11.22 -19.41 6.60
CA VAL A 138 -12.02 -18.37 7.26
C VAL A 138 -12.00 -17.08 6.43
N MET A 139 -10.83 -16.66 5.97
CA MET A 139 -10.68 -15.44 5.16
C MET A 139 -11.38 -15.54 3.80
N GLU A 140 -11.47 -16.72 3.20
CA GLU A 140 -12.25 -16.95 1.98
C GLU A 140 -13.73 -16.69 2.22
N THR A 141 -14.26 -17.10 3.37
CA THR A 141 -15.64 -16.76 3.77
C THR A 141 -15.79 -15.24 3.96
N TRP A 142 -14.82 -14.58 4.59
CA TRP A 142 -14.81 -13.13 4.76
C TRP A 142 -14.76 -12.33 3.46
N SER A 143 -14.19 -12.89 2.39
CA SER A 143 -14.12 -12.22 1.07
C SER A 143 -15.51 -11.94 0.46
N ARG A 144 -16.56 -12.60 0.96
CA ARG A 144 -17.95 -12.48 0.49
C ARG A 144 -18.86 -11.77 1.49
N HIS A 145 -18.31 -11.26 2.58
CA HIS A 145 -19.08 -10.64 3.66
C HIS A 145 -19.73 -9.32 3.23
N GLU A 146 -20.89 -8.98 3.79
CA GLU A 146 -21.61 -7.72 3.45
C GLU A 146 -20.81 -6.45 3.80
N ASN A 147 -20.03 -6.51 4.89
CA ASN A 147 -19.21 -5.40 5.38
C ASN A 147 -17.89 -5.27 4.62
N GLU A 148 -17.63 -4.10 4.04
CA GLU A 148 -16.41 -3.83 3.25
C GLU A 148 -15.10 -3.95 4.05
N HIS A 149 -15.11 -3.69 5.37
CA HIS A 149 -13.91 -3.80 6.21
C HIS A 149 -13.48 -5.26 6.37
N VAL A 150 -14.46 -6.18 6.45
CA VAL A 150 -14.23 -7.62 6.55
C VAL A 150 -13.73 -8.18 5.21
N ARG A 151 -14.36 -7.78 4.09
CA ARG A 151 -13.86 -8.15 2.75
C ARG A 151 -12.44 -7.62 2.51
N ARG A 152 -12.19 -6.36 2.88
CA ARG A 152 -10.86 -5.77 2.77
C ARG A 152 -9.85 -6.54 3.61
N LEU A 153 -10.18 -6.94 4.83
CA LEU A 153 -9.30 -7.77 5.66
C LEU A 153 -8.94 -9.10 4.97
N ALA A 154 -9.91 -9.75 4.31
CA ALA A 154 -9.68 -10.99 3.60
C ALA A 154 -8.61 -10.85 2.51
N SER A 155 -8.59 -9.73 1.76
CA SER A 155 -7.52 -9.46 0.79
C SER A 155 -6.24 -8.96 1.45
N GLU A 156 -6.34 -8.02 2.38
CA GLU A 156 -5.17 -7.29 2.90
C GLU A 156 -4.33 -8.15 3.86
N GLY A 157 -5.00 -8.90 4.73
CA GLY A 157 -4.35 -9.68 5.79
C GLY A 157 -3.43 -10.76 5.24
N CYS A 158 -3.77 -11.35 4.09
CA CYS A 158 -2.97 -12.38 3.43
C CYS A 158 -2.06 -11.85 2.31
N ARG A 159 -1.84 -10.53 2.22
CA ARG A 159 -0.85 -9.96 1.28
C ARG A 159 0.54 -10.56 1.52
N PRO A 160 1.26 -11.01 0.46
CA PRO A 160 2.60 -11.58 0.63
C PRO A 160 3.59 -10.60 1.25
N ARG A 161 3.47 -9.30 0.91
CA ARG A 161 4.43 -8.24 1.26
C ARG A 161 3.76 -7.02 1.91
N LEU A 162 2.86 -7.26 2.88
CA LEU A 162 2.19 -6.19 3.62
C LEU A 162 3.21 -5.27 4.32
N PRO A 163 3.17 -3.94 4.11
CA PRO A 163 4.02 -3.00 4.85
C PRO A 163 3.84 -3.11 6.37
N TRP A 164 4.91 -2.82 7.12
CA TRP A 164 4.94 -2.86 8.59
C TRP A 164 4.65 -4.23 9.23
N SER A 165 4.55 -5.29 8.43
CA SER A 165 4.48 -6.67 8.90
C SER A 165 5.59 -7.53 8.27
N PHE A 166 5.78 -8.71 8.82
CA PHE A 166 6.65 -9.74 8.23
C PHE A 166 6.04 -10.25 6.91
N GLN A 167 6.88 -10.76 6.02
CA GLN A 167 6.43 -11.35 4.75
C GLN A 167 5.86 -12.75 4.96
N LEU A 168 4.76 -13.06 4.28
CA LEU A 168 4.21 -14.42 4.24
C LEU A 168 4.91 -15.17 3.11
N LYS A 169 6.12 -15.67 3.38
CA LYS A 169 6.96 -16.37 2.39
C LYS A 169 6.23 -17.48 1.63
N PRO A 170 5.41 -18.35 2.27
CA PRO A 170 4.67 -19.36 1.52
C PRO A 170 3.76 -18.78 0.42
N LEU A 171 3.18 -17.59 0.62
CA LEU A 171 2.35 -16.90 -0.39
C LEU A 171 3.17 -16.07 -1.38
N ILE A 172 4.45 -15.84 -1.11
CA ILE A 172 5.41 -15.35 -2.10
C ILE A 172 5.80 -16.50 -3.02
N ASP A 173 6.06 -17.68 -2.46
CA ASP A 173 6.51 -18.85 -3.20
C ASP A 173 5.38 -19.45 -4.05
N ASP A 174 4.17 -19.55 -3.49
CA ASP A 174 2.96 -20.00 -4.20
C ASP A 174 1.74 -19.11 -3.87
N PRO A 175 1.26 -18.29 -4.81
CA PRO A 175 0.06 -17.47 -4.62
C PRO A 175 -1.26 -18.23 -4.84
N SER A 176 -1.22 -19.49 -5.28
CA SER A 176 -2.45 -20.27 -5.56
C SER A 176 -3.46 -20.33 -4.40
N PRO A 177 -3.06 -20.38 -3.11
CA PRO A 177 -4.02 -20.47 -2.00
C PRO A 177 -4.92 -19.25 -1.81
N VAL A 178 -4.55 -18.08 -2.34
CA VAL A 178 -5.36 -16.85 -2.22
C VAL A 178 -6.25 -16.58 -3.43
N THR A 179 -6.26 -17.48 -4.43
CA THR A 179 -7.01 -17.29 -5.68
C THR A 179 -8.50 -17.07 -5.42
N GLY A 180 -9.15 -17.93 -4.62
CA GLY A 180 -10.58 -17.84 -4.32
C GLY A 180 -10.97 -16.50 -3.68
N ILE A 181 -10.13 -15.99 -2.76
CA ILE A 181 -10.29 -14.67 -2.14
C ILE A 181 -10.24 -13.55 -3.18
N LEU A 182 -9.20 -13.54 -4.03
CA LEU A 182 -8.99 -12.47 -5.01
C LEU A 182 -10.10 -12.48 -6.09
N GLU A 183 -10.53 -13.66 -6.53
CA GLU A 183 -11.61 -13.80 -7.50
C GLU A 183 -12.97 -13.38 -6.96
N ALA A 184 -13.26 -13.59 -5.67
CA ALA A 184 -14.50 -13.14 -5.06
C ALA A 184 -14.65 -11.61 -5.10
N MET A 185 -13.53 -10.87 -5.06
CA MET A 185 -13.50 -9.41 -4.96
C MET A 185 -13.02 -8.69 -6.24
N LYS A 186 -12.89 -9.41 -7.36
CA LYS A 186 -12.38 -8.89 -8.65
C LYS A 186 -13.19 -7.76 -9.28
N ALA A 187 -14.40 -7.49 -8.77
CA ALA A 187 -15.29 -6.44 -9.22
C ALA A 187 -15.98 -5.72 -8.04
N ASP A 188 -15.38 -5.76 -6.83
CA ASP A 188 -16.00 -5.22 -5.62
C ASP A 188 -16.41 -3.75 -5.77
N GLU A 189 -17.59 -3.39 -5.27
CA GLU A 189 -18.15 -2.03 -5.33
C GLU A 189 -17.40 -1.04 -4.42
N ALA A 190 -16.80 -1.54 -3.34
CA ALA A 190 -16.06 -0.73 -2.39
C ALA A 190 -14.65 -0.41 -2.91
N LEU A 191 -14.35 0.87 -3.11
CA LEU A 191 -12.99 1.32 -3.49
C LEU A 191 -11.93 0.88 -2.47
N TYR A 192 -12.31 0.81 -1.18
CA TYR A 192 -11.42 0.36 -0.11
C TYR A 192 -10.97 -1.10 -0.32
N VAL A 193 -11.90 -1.99 -0.67
CA VAL A 193 -11.60 -3.39 -1.01
C VAL A 193 -10.78 -3.47 -2.30
N ARG A 194 -11.19 -2.77 -3.36
CA ARG A 194 -10.46 -2.77 -4.64
C ARG A 194 -8.99 -2.37 -4.49
N LYS A 195 -8.71 -1.34 -3.67
CA LYS A 195 -7.34 -0.90 -3.35
C LYS A 195 -6.52 -2.04 -2.75
N SER A 196 -7.12 -2.81 -1.83
CA SER A 196 -6.46 -3.98 -1.24
C SER A 196 -6.17 -5.05 -2.29
N VAL A 197 -7.17 -5.45 -3.08
CA VAL A 197 -7.02 -6.48 -4.13
C VAL A 197 -5.92 -6.07 -5.12
N ALA A 198 -5.92 -4.81 -5.58
CA ALA A 198 -4.89 -4.31 -6.47
C ALA A 198 -3.48 -4.26 -5.84
N ASN A 199 -3.38 -3.95 -4.55
CA ASN A 199 -2.11 -3.99 -3.84
C ASN A 199 -1.62 -5.42 -3.62
N HIS A 200 -2.53 -6.35 -3.32
CA HIS A 200 -2.23 -7.76 -3.19
C HIS A 200 -1.69 -8.32 -4.50
N LEU A 201 -2.40 -8.14 -5.61
CA LEU A 201 -1.93 -8.56 -6.93
C LEU A 201 -0.60 -7.92 -7.29
N ASN A 202 -0.40 -6.62 -7.02
CA ASN A 202 0.89 -5.96 -7.27
C ASN A 202 2.02 -6.47 -6.36
N ASP A 203 1.73 -7.03 -5.19
CA ASP A 203 2.73 -7.71 -4.39
C ASP A 203 3.11 -9.04 -5.04
N ILE A 204 2.15 -9.80 -5.55
CA ILE A 204 2.37 -11.06 -6.27
C ILE A 204 3.18 -10.82 -7.56
N THR A 205 2.94 -9.75 -8.33
CA THR A 205 3.67 -9.48 -9.58
C THR A 205 5.19 -9.29 -9.42
N LYS A 206 5.68 -9.07 -8.20
CA LYS A 206 7.11 -8.94 -7.92
C LYS A 206 7.86 -10.26 -8.09
N ASP A 207 7.17 -11.37 -7.87
CA ASP A 207 7.74 -12.72 -7.81
C ASP A 207 7.04 -13.67 -8.80
N ASN A 208 5.71 -13.55 -8.95
CA ASN A 208 4.88 -14.40 -9.81
C ASN A 208 4.03 -13.58 -10.81
N PRO A 209 4.66 -12.84 -11.75
CA PRO A 209 3.93 -12.02 -12.72
C PRO A 209 3.02 -12.84 -13.65
N ALA A 210 3.45 -14.03 -14.07
CA ALA A 210 2.67 -14.90 -14.96
C ALA A 210 1.34 -15.34 -14.33
N PHE A 211 1.34 -15.66 -13.03
CA PHE A 211 0.13 -15.99 -12.28
C PHE A 211 -0.90 -14.84 -12.32
N VAL A 212 -0.44 -13.61 -12.05
CA VAL A 212 -1.33 -12.45 -12.02
C VAL A 212 -1.89 -12.12 -13.40
N LEU A 213 -1.06 -12.22 -14.45
CA LEU A 213 -1.51 -12.01 -15.83
C LEU A 213 -2.58 -13.02 -16.23
N ALA A 214 -2.33 -14.32 -15.99
CA ALA A 214 -3.29 -15.38 -16.27
C ALA A 214 -4.61 -15.20 -15.50
N LEU A 215 -4.55 -14.83 -14.22
CA LEU A 215 -5.73 -14.58 -13.39
C LEU A 215 -6.56 -13.41 -13.94
N ILE A 216 -5.91 -12.29 -14.24
CA ILE A 216 -6.58 -11.09 -14.75
C ILE A 216 -7.14 -11.31 -16.16
N ASP A 217 -6.52 -12.15 -16.99
CA ASP A 217 -7.01 -12.43 -18.32
C ASP A 217 -8.39 -13.10 -18.33
N ALA A 218 -8.69 -13.91 -17.30
CA ALA A 218 -9.99 -14.52 -17.10
C ALA A 218 -11.06 -13.57 -16.52
N TRP A 219 -10.69 -12.36 -16.10
CA TRP A 219 -11.60 -11.42 -15.44
C TRP A 219 -12.42 -10.58 -16.43
N PRO A 220 -13.61 -10.08 -16.05
CA PRO A 220 -14.49 -9.31 -16.94
C PRO A 220 -13.90 -7.94 -17.29
N LYS A 221 -13.29 -7.83 -18.48
CA LYS A 221 -12.60 -6.61 -18.97
C LYS A 221 -13.54 -5.41 -19.17
N GLU A 222 -14.83 -5.66 -19.36
CA GLU A 222 -15.86 -4.61 -19.50
C GLU A 222 -16.35 -4.03 -18.16
N ASN A 223 -16.03 -4.66 -17.02
CA ASN A 223 -16.39 -4.11 -15.72
C ASN A 223 -15.42 -2.97 -15.31
N PRO A 224 -15.91 -1.74 -15.00
CA PRO A 224 -15.06 -0.61 -14.67
C PRO A 224 -14.25 -0.81 -13.38
N HIS A 225 -14.79 -1.54 -12.40
CA HIS A 225 -14.11 -1.89 -11.15
C HIS A 225 -12.97 -2.86 -11.38
N THR A 226 -13.21 -3.89 -12.20
CA THR A 226 -12.18 -4.84 -12.62
C THR A 226 -11.06 -4.14 -13.39
N ARG A 227 -11.38 -3.30 -14.39
CA ARG A 227 -10.37 -2.51 -15.11
C ARG A 227 -9.54 -1.63 -14.18
N TRP A 228 -10.17 -1.03 -13.17
CA TRP A 228 -9.47 -0.22 -12.18
C TRP A 228 -8.47 -1.09 -11.39
N ILE A 229 -8.90 -2.26 -10.91
CA ILE A 229 -8.03 -3.20 -10.19
C ILE A 229 -6.87 -3.63 -11.07
N THR A 230 -7.12 -4.08 -12.31
CA THR A 230 -6.10 -4.50 -13.28
C THR A 230 -5.04 -3.43 -13.48
N ARG A 231 -5.44 -2.19 -13.77
CA ARG A 231 -4.49 -1.08 -13.98
C ARG A 231 -3.61 -0.87 -12.74
N GLN A 232 -4.21 -0.88 -11.55
CA GLN A 232 -3.47 -0.69 -10.31
C GLN A 232 -2.58 -1.89 -9.98
N ALA A 233 -3.04 -3.12 -10.19
CA ALA A 233 -2.31 -4.36 -9.95
C ALA A 233 -1.03 -4.46 -10.80
N LEU A 234 -1.12 -4.07 -12.08
CA LEU A 234 -0.03 -4.19 -13.04
C LEU A 234 0.94 -3.00 -13.04
N ARG A 235 0.71 -1.98 -12.22
CA ARG A 235 1.47 -0.71 -12.23
C ARG A 235 2.98 -0.86 -12.18
N THR A 236 3.48 -1.87 -11.46
CA THR A 236 4.92 -2.16 -11.38
C THR A 236 5.44 -2.75 -12.68
N LEU A 237 4.73 -3.72 -13.27
CA LEU A 237 5.08 -4.34 -14.54
C LEU A 237 5.02 -3.33 -15.69
N ILE A 238 3.99 -2.50 -15.73
CA ILE A 238 3.85 -1.44 -16.73
C ILE A 238 5.05 -0.48 -16.66
N LYS A 239 5.47 -0.07 -15.44
CA LYS A 239 6.66 0.78 -15.27
C LYS A 239 7.97 0.09 -15.66
N LYS A 240 8.00 -1.24 -15.65
CA LYS A 240 9.13 -2.03 -16.15
C LYS A 240 9.08 -2.25 -17.68
N GLY A 241 8.03 -1.75 -18.35
CA GLY A 241 7.84 -1.95 -19.78
C GLY A 241 7.42 -3.37 -20.16
N ASP A 242 6.79 -4.11 -19.24
CA ASP A 242 6.30 -5.47 -19.52
C ASP A 242 5.19 -5.43 -20.59
N ALA A 243 5.42 -6.13 -21.70
CA ALA A 243 4.56 -6.09 -22.88
C ALA A 243 3.16 -6.67 -22.61
N ALA A 244 3.07 -7.78 -21.85
CA ALA A 244 1.79 -8.38 -21.51
C ALA A 244 0.98 -7.46 -20.60
N ALA A 245 1.62 -6.84 -19.61
CA ALA A 245 0.97 -5.87 -18.73
C ALA A 245 0.50 -4.61 -19.48
N LEU A 246 1.28 -4.11 -20.44
CA LEU A 246 0.92 -2.98 -21.30
C LEU A 246 -0.25 -3.32 -22.24
N ALA A 247 -0.33 -4.57 -22.72
CA ALA A 247 -1.43 -5.04 -23.55
C ALA A 247 -2.78 -4.95 -22.83
N HIS A 248 -2.84 -5.18 -21.52
CA HIS A 248 -4.06 -4.97 -20.73
C HIS A 248 -4.53 -3.51 -20.67
N LEU A 249 -3.67 -2.54 -21.00
CA LEU A 249 -4.05 -1.13 -21.16
C LEU A 249 -4.37 -0.75 -22.61
N GLY A 250 -4.25 -1.70 -23.55
CA GLY A 250 -4.38 -1.48 -24.99
C GLY A 250 -3.13 -0.92 -25.64
N ALA A 251 -2.01 -0.80 -24.91
CA ALA A 251 -0.74 -0.25 -25.39
C ALA A 251 0.25 -1.38 -25.77
N HIS A 252 -0.19 -2.31 -26.62
CA HIS A 252 0.54 -3.53 -26.98
C HIS A 252 1.52 -3.32 -28.14
N GLU A 253 1.27 -2.33 -28.99
CA GLU A 253 2.09 -2.02 -30.16
C GLU A 253 3.18 -1.00 -29.82
N GLU A 254 4.26 -1.04 -30.59
CA GLU A 254 5.27 0.01 -30.56
C GLU A 254 4.65 1.34 -31.00
N ALA A 255 5.00 2.42 -30.30
CA ALA A 255 4.41 3.72 -30.56
C ALA A 255 4.87 4.25 -31.93
N GLU A 256 3.93 4.42 -32.86
CA GLU A 256 4.18 5.01 -34.18
C GLU A 256 4.17 6.53 -34.06
N ILE A 257 5.29 7.11 -33.69
CA ILE A 257 5.43 8.55 -33.46
C ILE A 257 6.70 9.12 -34.09
N ALA A 258 6.61 10.37 -34.55
CA ALA A 258 7.75 11.21 -34.90
C ALA A 258 8.03 12.16 -33.74
N LEU A 259 9.16 11.98 -33.05
CA LEU A 259 9.57 12.84 -31.95
C LEU A 259 10.06 14.19 -32.49
N ALA A 260 9.39 15.28 -32.09
CA ALA A 260 9.79 16.64 -32.44
C ALA A 260 10.82 17.21 -31.45
N ALA A 261 10.64 16.95 -30.15
CA ALA A 261 11.58 17.40 -29.12
C ALA A 261 11.47 16.57 -27.83
N PHE A 262 12.59 16.35 -27.16
CA PHE A 262 12.65 15.92 -25.77
C PHE A 262 13.76 16.69 -25.05
N GLN A 263 13.40 17.40 -23.97
CA GLN A 263 14.31 18.35 -23.31
C GLN A 263 14.14 18.31 -21.79
N VAL A 264 15.26 18.50 -21.09
CA VAL A 264 15.31 18.75 -19.65
C VAL A 264 15.97 20.10 -19.42
N THR A 265 15.32 20.98 -18.66
CA THR A 265 15.78 22.35 -18.42
C THR A 265 15.63 22.75 -16.95
N PRO A 266 16.59 23.48 -16.36
CA PRO A 266 17.91 23.81 -16.93
C PRO A 266 18.80 22.55 -17.06
N ASP A 267 19.85 22.66 -17.87
CA ASP A 267 20.90 21.64 -18.02
C ASP A 267 21.78 21.52 -16.77
N LYS A 268 21.84 22.57 -15.95
CA LYS A 268 22.48 22.59 -14.63
C LYS A 268 21.54 23.11 -13.56
N VAL A 269 21.41 22.40 -12.44
CA VAL A 269 20.47 22.75 -11.36
C VAL A 269 21.16 22.67 -10.00
N ALA A 270 20.91 23.66 -9.15
CA ALA A 270 21.29 23.61 -7.74
C ALA A 270 20.24 22.83 -6.92
N LEU A 271 20.67 22.15 -5.86
CA LEU A 271 19.74 21.44 -4.96
C LEU A 271 18.68 22.40 -4.40
N GLY A 272 17.43 21.97 -4.39
CA GLY A 272 16.26 22.78 -4.03
C GLY A 272 15.49 23.31 -5.23
N ASN A 273 16.16 23.51 -6.37
CA ASN A 273 15.53 24.01 -7.59
C ASN A 273 14.96 22.86 -8.44
N PRO A 274 13.81 23.06 -9.11
CA PRO A 274 13.22 22.02 -9.95
C PRO A 274 13.87 21.96 -11.33
N VAL A 275 13.74 20.80 -11.97
CA VAL A 275 13.95 20.66 -13.42
C VAL A 275 12.60 20.48 -14.13
N ARG A 276 12.48 21.02 -15.34
CA ARG A 276 11.35 20.82 -16.23
C ARG A 276 11.73 19.80 -17.29
N ILE A 277 10.89 18.78 -17.44
CA ILE A 277 11.01 17.74 -18.45
C ILE A 277 9.88 17.97 -19.45
N SER A 278 10.19 18.08 -20.73
CA SER A 278 9.20 18.32 -21.78
C SER A 278 9.43 17.44 -23.01
N ALA A 279 8.34 16.99 -23.62
CA ALA A 279 8.35 16.17 -24.83
C ALA A 279 7.30 16.70 -25.82
N SER A 280 7.58 16.62 -27.11
CA SER A 280 6.63 16.88 -28.20
C SER A 280 6.80 15.84 -29.30
N PHE A 281 5.72 15.22 -29.74
CA PHE A 281 5.74 14.20 -30.79
C PHE A 281 4.41 14.18 -31.55
N THR A 282 4.46 13.69 -32.80
CA THR A 282 3.30 13.58 -33.69
C THR A 282 3.04 12.12 -34.05
N SER A 283 1.79 11.71 -34.07
CA SER A 283 1.38 10.37 -34.50
C SER A 283 1.72 10.14 -35.97
N THR A 284 2.45 9.06 -36.28
CA THR A 284 2.64 8.57 -37.65
C THR A 284 1.70 7.40 -37.99
N ALA A 285 0.91 6.94 -37.01
CA ALA A 285 -0.05 5.86 -37.20
C ALA A 285 -1.19 6.26 -38.15
N LYS A 286 -1.74 5.25 -38.83
CA LYS A 286 -2.95 5.40 -39.67
C LYS A 286 -4.26 5.30 -38.89
N ARG A 287 -4.19 4.88 -37.61
CA ARG A 287 -5.35 4.70 -36.72
C ARG A 287 -5.04 5.30 -35.36
N SER A 288 -6.08 5.47 -34.54
CA SER A 288 -5.93 5.85 -33.14
C SER A 288 -5.05 4.83 -32.40
N GLN A 289 -4.09 5.32 -31.60
CA GLN A 289 -3.18 4.48 -30.82
C GLN A 289 -3.18 4.90 -29.35
N LYS A 290 -3.11 3.93 -28.43
CA LYS A 290 -2.98 4.19 -27.00
C LYS A 290 -1.52 4.24 -26.61
N LEU A 291 -1.13 5.34 -25.94
CA LEU A 291 0.22 5.58 -25.48
C LEU A 291 0.26 5.64 -23.95
N VAL A 292 1.11 4.81 -23.36
CA VAL A 292 1.51 4.88 -21.95
C VAL A 292 2.86 5.59 -21.88
N ILE A 293 2.85 6.83 -21.43
CA ILE A 293 4.02 7.71 -21.41
C ILE A 293 4.54 7.80 -19.99
N ASP A 294 5.77 7.36 -19.82
CA ASP A 294 6.54 7.38 -18.58
C ASP A 294 7.86 8.13 -18.82
N TYR A 295 8.53 8.47 -17.72
CA TYR A 295 9.93 8.89 -17.81
C TYR A 295 10.73 8.34 -16.64
N ALA A 296 12.00 8.05 -16.86
CA ALA A 296 12.91 7.59 -15.83
C ALA A 296 13.94 8.67 -15.51
N VAL A 297 14.17 8.94 -14.22
CA VAL A 297 15.34 9.72 -13.79
C VAL A 297 16.36 8.77 -13.20
N HIS A 298 17.57 8.77 -13.75
CA HIS A 298 18.71 8.01 -13.28
C HIS A 298 19.42 8.80 -12.20
N TYR A 299 18.95 8.66 -10.97
CA TYR A 299 19.49 9.41 -9.84
C TYR A 299 20.88 8.90 -9.47
N VAL A 300 21.85 9.80 -9.45
CA VAL A 300 23.20 9.55 -8.92
C VAL A 300 23.11 9.23 -7.43
N LYS A 301 23.81 8.17 -7.01
CA LYS A 301 23.92 7.71 -5.62
C LYS A 301 25.22 8.20 -5.00
N LYS A 302 25.35 8.00 -3.69
CA LYS A 302 26.59 8.26 -2.95
C LYS A 302 27.82 7.57 -3.55
N SER A 303 27.65 6.40 -4.17
CA SER A 303 28.74 5.65 -4.81
C SER A 303 29.21 6.25 -6.15
N GLY A 304 28.46 7.19 -6.72
CA GLY A 304 28.67 7.68 -8.09
C GLY A 304 27.84 6.95 -9.14
N ASP A 305 27.35 5.73 -8.84
CA ASP A 305 26.47 4.99 -9.74
C ASP A 305 25.09 5.65 -9.83
N ALA A 306 24.39 5.46 -10.96
CA ALA A 306 23.03 5.93 -11.13
C ALA A 306 22.00 4.78 -11.03
N SER A 307 20.79 5.09 -10.57
CA SER A 307 19.66 4.14 -10.65
C SER A 307 18.40 4.79 -11.19
N ALA A 308 17.77 4.10 -12.13
CA ALA A 308 16.51 4.51 -12.72
C ALA A 308 15.38 4.54 -11.69
N LYS A 309 14.68 5.66 -11.63
CA LYS A 309 13.36 5.77 -11.01
C LYS A 309 12.33 6.16 -12.06
N VAL A 310 11.44 5.22 -12.40
CA VAL A 310 10.35 5.44 -13.36
C VAL A 310 9.18 6.17 -12.71
N PHE A 311 8.73 7.23 -13.35
CA PHE A 311 7.58 8.05 -13.01
C PHE A 311 6.51 7.92 -14.08
N LYS A 312 5.25 7.81 -13.66
CA LYS A 312 4.11 7.93 -14.58
C LYS A 312 4.01 9.37 -15.07
N TRP A 313 3.85 9.55 -16.38
CA TRP A 313 3.60 10.88 -16.96
C TRP A 313 2.15 11.02 -17.40
N LYS A 314 1.71 10.23 -18.39
CA LYS A 314 0.36 10.33 -18.95
C LYS A 314 -0.03 9.07 -19.72
N GLU A 315 -1.31 8.71 -19.67
CA GLU A 315 -1.93 7.77 -20.62
C GLU A 315 -2.78 8.61 -21.58
N ILE A 316 -2.60 8.43 -22.89
CA ILE A 316 -3.37 9.13 -23.91
C ILE A 316 -3.82 8.18 -25.00
N GLU A 317 -4.90 8.56 -25.68
CA GLU A 317 -5.27 8.01 -26.98
C GLU A 317 -4.96 9.10 -28.02
N LEU A 318 -4.03 8.82 -28.94
CA LEU A 318 -3.49 9.76 -29.91
C LEU A 318 -4.04 9.44 -31.31
N GLN A 319 -4.69 10.41 -31.93
CA GLN A 319 -5.28 10.26 -33.26
C GLN A 319 -4.22 10.30 -34.38
N PRO A 320 -4.52 9.79 -35.59
CA PRO A 320 -3.62 9.92 -36.75
C PRO A 320 -3.23 11.37 -37.03
N GLY A 321 -1.93 11.64 -37.17
CA GLY A 321 -1.39 12.99 -37.39
C GLY A 321 -1.51 13.97 -36.20
N GLU A 322 -2.11 13.56 -35.08
CA GLU A 322 -2.24 14.40 -33.89
C GLU A 322 -0.86 14.63 -33.25
N THR A 323 -0.63 15.86 -32.79
CA THR A 323 0.59 16.23 -32.05
C THR A 323 0.29 16.36 -30.57
N CYS A 324 1.11 15.72 -29.74
CA CYS A 324 1.04 15.82 -28.30
C CYS A 324 2.27 16.57 -27.77
N ALA A 325 2.04 17.57 -26.93
CA ALA A 325 3.07 18.26 -26.17
C ALA A 325 2.83 18.08 -24.67
N LEU A 326 3.87 17.68 -23.94
CA LEU A 326 3.84 17.40 -22.50
C LEU A 326 4.95 18.17 -21.80
N SER A 327 4.67 18.64 -20.59
CA SER A 327 5.64 19.28 -19.71
C SER A 327 5.34 18.93 -18.26
N ILE A 328 6.37 18.63 -17.48
CA ILE A 328 6.26 18.35 -16.05
C ILE A 328 7.45 18.95 -15.29
N SER A 329 7.17 19.53 -14.12
CA SER A 329 8.20 19.99 -13.19
C SER A 329 8.53 18.90 -12.18
N ARG A 330 9.81 18.66 -11.94
CA ARG A 330 10.32 17.68 -10.97
C ARG A 330 11.19 18.38 -9.94
N ALA A 331 10.75 18.37 -8.69
CA ALA A 331 11.53 18.89 -7.58
C ALA A 331 12.80 18.06 -7.37
N ILE A 332 13.96 18.73 -7.36
CA ILE A 332 15.25 18.14 -7.02
C ILE A 332 15.66 18.69 -5.66
N ARG A 333 15.19 18.02 -4.60
CA ARG A 333 15.48 18.39 -3.21
C ARG A 333 15.48 17.14 -2.35
N ASP A 334 16.14 17.18 -1.21
CA ASP A 334 16.14 16.03 -0.31
C ASP A 334 14.77 15.76 0.31
N PHE A 335 14.46 14.47 0.39
CA PHE A 335 13.27 13.92 1.03
C PHE A 335 13.71 12.92 2.10
N THR A 336 12.84 12.63 3.06
CA THR A 336 13.06 11.56 4.06
C THR A 336 13.33 10.19 3.42
N THR A 337 12.85 9.98 2.19
CA THR A 337 12.99 8.71 1.44
C THR A 337 14.05 8.76 0.34
N ARG A 338 14.66 9.93 0.06
CA ARG A 338 15.67 10.07 -1.01
C ARG A 338 16.56 11.28 -0.76
N LYS A 339 17.86 11.01 -0.68
CA LYS A 339 18.92 12.01 -0.78
C LYS A 339 19.41 12.13 -2.22
N HIS A 340 19.73 13.34 -2.66
CA HIS A 340 20.30 13.62 -3.98
C HIS A 340 21.81 13.85 -3.87
N TYR A 341 22.53 13.45 -4.90
CA TYR A 341 23.98 13.57 -4.98
C TYR A 341 24.37 14.31 -6.26
N PRO A 342 25.38 15.20 -6.20
CA PRO A 342 25.88 15.92 -7.38
C PRO A 342 26.31 14.99 -8.52
N GLY A 343 26.28 15.50 -9.74
CA GLY A 343 26.69 14.78 -10.95
C GLY A 343 25.64 14.80 -12.05
N LEU A 344 25.86 14.00 -13.10
CA LEU A 344 24.96 13.93 -14.26
C LEU A 344 23.80 12.96 -14.01
N HIS A 345 22.57 13.48 -13.97
CA HIS A 345 21.34 12.70 -13.84
C HIS A 345 20.71 12.55 -15.23
N ARG A 346 20.79 11.35 -15.81
CA ARG A 346 20.13 11.05 -17.09
C ARG A 346 18.60 10.99 -16.92
N VAL A 347 17.88 11.42 -17.94
CA VAL A 347 16.42 11.33 -18.02
C VAL A 347 16.03 10.63 -19.31
N ASP A 348 15.20 9.60 -19.19
CA ASP A 348 14.71 8.81 -20.32
C ASP A 348 13.23 9.14 -20.56
N LEU A 349 12.84 9.35 -21.81
CA LEU A 349 11.44 9.32 -22.26
C LEU A 349 11.08 7.88 -22.62
N MET A 350 10.04 7.34 -22.00
CA MET A 350 9.55 6.00 -22.28
C MET A 350 8.12 6.06 -22.80
N ILE A 351 7.85 5.42 -23.94
CA ILE A 351 6.49 5.28 -24.49
C ILE A 351 6.23 3.80 -24.75
N ASN A 352 5.11 3.29 -24.25
CA ASN A 352 4.74 1.87 -24.34
C ASN A 352 5.88 0.93 -23.87
N GLY A 353 6.58 1.33 -22.80
CA GLY A 353 7.67 0.56 -22.21
C GLY A 353 9.01 0.63 -22.95
N LYS A 354 9.09 1.31 -24.10
CA LYS A 354 10.31 1.46 -24.90
C LYS A 354 10.97 2.81 -24.65
N LEU A 355 12.30 2.83 -24.65
CA LEU A 355 13.09 4.06 -24.63
C LEU A 355 12.93 4.78 -25.98
N VAL A 356 12.43 6.01 -25.96
CA VAL A 356 12.21 6.82 -27.17
C VAL A 356 13.27 7.90 -27.32
N ALA A 357 13.69 8.51 -26.22
CA ALA A 357 14.72 9.54 -26.21
C ALA A 357 15.39 9.67 -24.85
N GLU A 358 16.58 10.27 -24.85
CA GLU A 358 17.36 10.56 -23.66
C GLU A 358 17.71 12.04 -23.59
N SER A 359 17.85 12.54 -22.38
CA SER A 359 18.35 13.86 -22.05
C SER A 359 19.01 13.80 -20.66
N ALA A 360 19.47 14.91 -20.12
CA ALA A 360 20.10 14.92 -18.80
C ALA A 360 20.08 16.30 -18.16
N PHE A 361 20.36 16.35 -16.87
CA PHE A 361 20.74 17.56 -16.15
C PHE A 361 21.90 17.26 -15.18
N GLU A 362 22.74 18.24 -14.93
CA GLU A 362 23.81 18.21 -13.93
C GLU A 362 23.29 18.80 -12.62
N LEU A 363 23.29 18.00 -11.54
CA LEU A 363 23.06 18.50 -10.19
C LEU A 363 24.37 19.05 -9.65
N LEU A 364 24.38 20.35 -9.33
CA LEU A 364 25.54 21.05 -8.82
C LEU A 364 25.85 20.65 -7.36
N GLY A 365 27.14 20.72 -7.01
CA GLY A 365 27.71 20.40 -5.70
C GLY A 365 27.33 21.34 -4.58
#